data_AF-A0A8I3NNC7-F1
#
_entry.id   AF-A0A8I3NNC7-F1
#
_cell.length_a   1.000
_cell.length_b   1.000
_cell.length_c   1.000
_cell.angle_alpha   90.00
_cell.angle_beta   90.00
_cell.angle_gamma   90.00
#
_symmetry.space_group_name_H-M   'P 1'
#
loop_
_entity.id
_entity.type
_entity.pdbx_description
1 polymer ?
#
loop_
_entity_poly.entity_id
_entity_poly.type
_entity_poly.pdbx_seq_one_letter_code
_entity_poly.pdbx_strand_id
1 'polypeptide(L)'
;SKYLVSGFNVEYAAGPFALFFLAEYANIIIINILTTILFFGAFHNPLIPELYSINFTIKTLLLTFLSYESEHHILDSATTN
;
A
#
# COMPACT_ATOMS: atom_id res chain seq x y z
N SER A 1 3.82 -1.16 -24.10
CA SER A 1 5.13 -1.78 -23.81
C SER A 1 5.03 -3.00 -22.89
N LYS A 2 3.94 -3.19 -22.12
CA LYS A 2 3.80 -4.23 -21.09
C LYS A 2 3.75 -5.68 -21.62
N TYR A 3 3.49 -5.89 -22.91
CA TYR A 3 3.32 -7.23 -23.51
C TYR A 3 4.55 -7.77 -24.25
N LEU A 4 5.44 -6.90 -24.77
CA LEU A 4 6.64 -7.34 -25.51
C LEU A 4 7.83 -7.70 -24.60
N VAL A 5 7.75 -7.33 -23.31
CA VAL A 5 8.77 -7.61 -22.30
C VAL A 5 8.44 -8.90 -21.51
N SER A 6 7.33 -9.57 -21.84
CA SER A 6 6.98 -10.87 -21.23
C SER A 6 7.73 -12.04 -21.87
N GLY A 7 8.10 -11.92 -23.16
CA GLY A 7 8.66 -13.04 -23.94
C GLY A 7 10.13 -13.39 -23.68
N PHE A 8 10.94 -12.50 -23.10
CA PHE A 8 12.37 -12.72 -22.86
C PHE A 8 12.77 -12.85 -21.39
N ASN A 9 11.81 -12.77 -20.47
CA ASN A 9 12.09 -12.62 -19.03
C ASN A 9 11.86 -13.89 -18.19
N VAL A 10 11.47 -15.00 -18.81
CA VAL A 10 11.08 -16.23 -18.10
C VAL A 10 12.26 -17.00 -17.52
N GLU A 11 13.51 -16.73 -17.93
CA GLU A 11 14.63 -17.58 -17.50
C GLU A 11 15.63 -16.94 -16.53
N TYR A 12 15.72 -15.61 -16.37
CA TYR A 12 16.70 -15.03 -15.42
C TYR A 12 16.42 -13.62 -14.83
N ALA A 13 15.20 -13.09 -14.90
CA ALA A 13 14.90 -11.80 -14.26
C ALA A 13 13.49 -11.73 -13.66
N ALA A 14 13.05 -12.79 -12.97
CA ALA A 14 11.84 -12.72 -12.14
C ALA A 14 12.01 -11.77 -10.93
N GLY A 15 13.24 -11.61 -10.41
CA GLY A 15 13.54 -10.79 -9.23
C GLY A 15 13.21 -9.29 -9.41
N PRO A 16 13.77 -8.60 -10.42
CA PRO A 16 13.51 -7.17 -10.62
C PRO A 16 12.03 -6.86 -10.90
N PHE A 17 11.31 -7.74 -11.60
CA PHE A 17 9.88 -7.55 -11.86
C PHE A 17 9.03 -7.74 -10.60
N ALA A 18 9.36 -8.71 -9.74
CA ALA A 18 8.72 -8.86 -8.44
C ALA A 18 8.96 -7.64 -7.53
N LEU A 19 10.16 -7.05 -7.59
CA LEU A 19 10.47 -5.82 -6.85
C LEU A 19 9.66 -4.62 -7.32
N PHE A 20 9.37 -4.50 -8.62
CA PHE A 20 8.49 -3.44 -9.12
C PHE A 20 7.06 -3.55 -8.58
N PHE A 21 6.47 -4.75 -8.58
CA PHE A 21 5.15 -4.95 -7.96
C PHE A 21 5.19 -4.70 -6.46
N LEU A 22 6.21 -5.19 -5.76
CA LEU A 22 6.36 -4.95 -4.32
C LEU A 22 6.52 -3.44 -4.00
N ALA A 23 7.26 -2.70 -4.82
CA ALA A 23 7.46 -1.26 -4.66
C ALA A 23 6.15 -0.47 -4.82
N GLU A 24 5.28 -0.88 -5.73
CA GLU A 24 3.95 -0.28 -5.90
C GLU A 24 3.11 -0.46 -4.64
N TYR A 25 3.05 -1.68 -4.09
CA TYR A 25 2.37 -1.93 -2.80
C TYR A 25 3.00 -1.18 -1.63
N ALA A 26 4.34 -1.11 -1.59
CA ALA A 26 5.06 -0.38 -0.54
C ALA A 26 4.73 1.12 -0.57
N ASN A 27 4.60 1.73 -1.76
CA ASN A 27 4.25 3.14 -1.89
C ASN A 27 2.86 3.44 -1.31
N ILE A 28 1.87 2.60 -1.58
CA ILE A 28 0.51 2.75 -1.04
C ILE A 28 0.56 2.73 0.51
N ILE A 29 1.28 1.76 1.08
CA ILE A 29 1.44 1.63 2.53
C ILE A 29 2.15 2.86 3.12
N ILE A 30 3.23 3.34 2.48
CA ILE A 30 4.00 4.51 2.95
C ILE A 30 3.15 5.78 2.96
N ILE A 31 2.34 6.01 1.91
CA ILE A 31 1.46 7.18 1.84
C ILE A 31 0.40 7.12 2.95
N ASN A 32 -0.16 5.95 3.22
CA ASN A 32 -1.15 5.77 4.30
C ASN A 32 -0.52 5.94 5.69
N ILE A 33 0.70 5.46 5.89
CA ILE A 33 1.48 5.71 7.11
C ILE A 33 1.73 7.21 7.30
N LEU A 34 2.21 7.90 6.26
CA LEU A 34 2.48 9.34 6.31
C LEU A 34 1.21 10.14 6.61
N THR A 35 0.11 9.80 5.95
CA THR A 35 -1.21 10.43 6.18
C THR A 35 -1.67 10.22 7.62
N THR A 36 -1.48 9.02 8.17
CA THR A 36 -1.86 8.72 9.55
C THR A 36 -1.03 9.50 10.56
N ILE A 37 0.27 9.68 10.30
CA ILE A 37 1.17 10.47 11.16
C ILE A 37 0.80 11.96 11.09
N LEU A 38 0.57 12.50 9.90
CA LEU A 38 0.31 13.93 9.69
C LEU A 38 -1.08 14.38 10.18
N PHE A 39 -2.11 13.55 9.98
CA PHE A 39 -3.50 13.96 10.22
C PHE A 39 -4.21 13.21 11.36
N PHE A 40 -3.81 11.98 11.67
CA PHE A 40 -4.55 11.10 12.59
C PHE A 40 -3.78 10.71 13.85
N GLY A 41 -2.72 11.46 14.19
CA GLY A 41 -1.78 11.20 15.28
C GLY A 41 -2.36 10.43 16.48
N ALA A 42 -1.68 9.37 16.90
CA ALA A 42 -2.13 8.54 18.02
C ALA A 42 -1.79 9.17 19.37
N PHE A 43 -2.66 8.95 20.36
CA PHE A 43 -2.41 9.38 21.74
C PHE A 43 -1.19 8.64 22.30
N HIS A 44 -0.14 9.37 22.65
CA HIS A 44 1.07 8.81 23.22
C HIS A 44 1.03 8.92 24.75
N ASN A 45 0.81 7.78 25.42
CA ASN A 45 0.96 7.68 26.87
C ASN A 45 2.31 7.02 27.19
N PRO A 46 3.27 7.72 27.82
CA PRO A 46 4.58 7.15 28.16
C PRO A 46 4.50 5.99 29.17
N LEU A 47 3.39 5.86 29.90
CA LEU A 47 3.20 4.76 30.85
C LEU A 47 2.75 3.44 30.18
N ILE A 48 2.13 3.52 28.99
CA ILE A 48 1.61 2.37 28.26
C ILE A 48 1.85 2.59 26.75
N PRO A 49 3.08 2.36 26.26
CA PRO A 49 3.43 2.60 24.87
C PRO A 49 2.68 1.68 23.88
N GLU A 50 2.18 0.53 24.35
CA GLU A 50 1.43 -0.43 23.53
C GLU A 50 0.13 0.18 22.99
N LEU A 51 -0.52 1.05 23.76
CA LEU A 51 -1.74 1.74 23.33
C LEU A 51 -1.49 2.68 22.14
N TYR A 52 -0.31 3.29 22.08
CA TYR A 52 0.07 4.13 20.94
C TYR A 52 0.21 3.27 19.68
N SER A 53 0.96 2.17 19.77
CA SER A 53 1.19 1.25 18.64
C SER A 53 -0.10 0.61 18.14
N ILE A 54 -1.00 0.20 19.04
CA ILE A 54 -2.30 -0.38 18.67
C ILE A 54 -3.19 0.65 17.98
N ASN A 55 -3.36 1.83 18.57
CA ASN A 55 -4.19 2.89 17.97
C ASN A 55 -3.65 3.36 16.62
N PHE A 56 -2.33 3.48 16.51
CA PHE A 56 -1.66 3.82 15.26
C PHE A 56 -1.90 2.75 14.18
N THR A 57 -1.69 1.47 14.51
CA THR A 57 -1.85 0.34 13.57
C THR A 57 -3.30 0.17 13.11
N ILE A 58 -4.28 0.37 14.00
CA ILE A 58 -5.69 0.29 13.62
C ILE A 58 -6.06 1.41 12.64
N LYS A 59 -5.58 2.64 12.87
CA LYS A 59 -5.82 3.79 11.99
C LYS A 59 -5.17 3.61 10.61
N THR A 60 -3.92 3.17 10.57
CA THR A 60 -3.21 2.89 9.30
C THR A 60 -3.87 1.75 8.52
N LEU A 61 -4.30 0.68 9.20
CA LEU A 61 -4.97 -0.45 8.57
C LEU A 61 -6.33 -0.05 7.98
N LEU A 62 -7.14 0.70 8.74
CA LEU A 62 -8.43 1.20 8.28
C LEU A 62 -8.27 2.08 7.03
N LEU A 63 -7.29 2.99 7.05
CA LEU A 63 -7.02 3.86 5.91
C LEU A 63 -6.55 3.07 4.69
N THR A 64 -5.69 2.07 4.90
CA THR A 64 -5.21 1.20 3.81
C THR A 64 -6.34 0.38 3.20
N PHE A 65 -7.28 -0.12 4.00
CA PHE A 65 -8.46 -0.82 3.52
C PHE A 65 -9.35 0.08 2.65
N LEU A 66 -9.59 1.32 3.08
CA LEU A 66 -10.38 2.29 2.31
C LEU A 66 -9.70 2.66 0.99
N SER A 67 -8.39 2.92 1.01
CA SER A 67 -7.61 3.24 -0.19
C SER A 67 -7.62 2.09 -1.19
N TYR A 68 -7.50 0.85 -0.71
CA TYR A 68 -7.55 -0.34 -1.56
C TYR A 68 -8.91 -0.50 -2.26
N GLU A 69 -10.02 -0.33 -1.52
CA GLU A 69 -11.38 -0.39 -2.10
C GLU A 69 -11.58 0.68 -3.19
N SER A 70 -11.01 1.89 -2.97
CA SER A 70 -11.11 2.97 -3.95
C SER A 70 -10.37 2.69 -5.26
N GLU A 71 -9.23 2.00 -5.22
CA GLU A 71 -8.48 1.61 -6.42
C GLU A 71 -9.17 0.48 -7.19
N HIS A 72 -9.78 -0.48 -6.50
CA HIS A 72 -10.53 -1.58 -7.14
C HIS A 72 -11.72 -1.04 -7.95
N HIS A 73 -12.50 -0.12 -7.38
CA HIS A 73 -13.64 0.49 -8.07
C HIS A 73 -13.23 1.34 -9.29
N ILE A 74 -12.06 2.00 -9.24
CA ILE A 74 -11.54 2.78 -10.38
C ILE A 74 -11.18 1.85 -11.55
N LEU A 75 -10.57 0.69 -11.29
CA LEU A 75 -10.19 -0.27 -12.32
C LEU A 75 -11.41 -0.88 -13.03
N ASP A 76 -12.47 -1.21 -12.28
CA ASP A 76 -13.72 -1.74 -12.85
C ASP A 76 -14.43 -0.72 -13.76
N SER A 77 -14.34 0.57 -13.41
CA SER A 77 -14.87 1.68 -14.23
C SER A 77 -14.04 1.98 -15.48
N ALA A 78 -12.76 1.60 -15.50
CA ALA A 78 -11.86 1.82 -16.64
C ALA A 78 -11.94 0.71 -17.70
N THR A 79 -12.41 -0.49 -17.34
CA THR A 79 -12.61 -1.62 -18.25
C THR A 79 -14.01 -1.72 -18.84
N THR A 80 -14.92 -0.83 -18.45
CA THR A 80 -16.32 -0.77 -18.93
C THR A 80 -16.57 0.25 -20.04
N ASN A 81 -15.52 0.77 -20.69
CA ASN A 81 -15.59 1.58 -21.91
C ASN A 81 -14.88 0.91 -23.09
#